data_AF-A0A1L9UPT7-F1
#
_entry.id   AF-A0A1L9UPT7-F1
#
_cell.length_a   1.000
_cell.length_b   1.000
_cell.length_c   1.000
_cell.angle_alpha   90.00
_cell.angle_beta   90.00
_cell.angle_gamma   90.00
#
_symmetry.space_group_name_H-M   'P 1'
#
loop_
_entity.id
_entity.type
_entity.pdbx_description
1 polymer ?
#
loop_
_entity_poly.entity_id
_entity_poly.type
_entity_poly.pdbx_seq_one_letter_code
_entity_poly.pdbx_strand_id
1 'polypeptide(L)'
;MKIGTFTDTEDDDRRVRIIEWAVLEAPQKTIHYFSNLPYGWIPESDLELVQLFMQTWRDDWIAFCREARGYLGRLRTHQLTARGKDDRLIDSIAESMQQWTQIQAALAEQLGQARNFVTQYQRFSETRKFSERMQSMIDGLDKEISGQIDKLEQTVRDLLQIEFAWVSINEAHRSTSLATSMKRLSWITVCLISYVFP
;
A
#
# COMPACT_ATOMS: atom_id res chain seq x y z
N MET A 1 -6.55 1.34 15.48
CA MET A 1 -6.48 1.06 14.04
C MET A 1 -5.70 2.19 13.36
N LYS A 2 -4.49 1.92 12.86
CA LYS A 2 -3.64 2.92 12.19
C LYS A 2 -3.61 2.63 10.70
N ILE A 3 -3.89 3.62 9.87
CA ILE A 3 -3.65 3.53 8.42
C ILE A 3 -2.33 4.27 8.17
N GLY A 4 -1.38 3.60 7.51
CA GLY A 4 -0.07 4.20 7.19
C GLY A 4 -0.19 5.25 6.09
N THR A 5 0.85 6.04 5.91
CA THR A 5 0.98 7.08 4.87
C THR A 5 2.25 6.82 4.07
N PHE A 6 2.24 7.13 2.77
CA PHE A 6 3.39 6.93 1.87
C PHE A 6 4.41 8.08 1.86
N THR A 7 4.14 9.15 2.59
CA THR A 7 4.92 10.38 2.52
C THR A 7 5.85 10.51 3.72
N ASP A 8 7.15 10.53 3.44
CA ASP A 8 8.23 10.79 4.40
C ASP A 8 8.35 12.29 4.76
N THR A 9 7.22 12.99 4.81
CA THR A 9 7.13 14.37 5.29
C THR A 9 6.69 14.32 6.74
N GLU A 10 7.52 14.88 7.63
CA GLU A 10 7.42 14.97 9.10
C GLU A 10 6.17 15.70 9.65
N ASP A 11 5.02 15.60 8.98
CA ASP A 11 3.73 16.06 9.49
C ASP A 11 2.82 14.83 9.63
N ASP A 12 3.06 14.09 10.73
CA ASP A 12 2.47 12.79 11.04
C ASP A 12 0.99 12.93 11.46
N ASP A 13 0.10 13.35 10.56
CA ASP A 13 -1.36 13.22 10.74
C ASP A 13 -1.80 11.76 10.51
N ARG A 14 -1.20 10.84 11.27
CA ARG A 14 -1.64 9.44 11.34
C ARG A 14 -3.03 9.41 11.96
N ARG A 15 -4.06 9.26 11.13
CA ARG A 15 -5.43 9.02 11.59
C ARG A 15 -5.52 7.66 12.25
N VAL A 16 -5.32 7.64 13.57
CA VAL A 16 -5.55 6.47 14.41
C VAL A 16 -7.03 6.43 14.77
N ARG A 17 -7.79 5.47 14.25
CA ARG A 17 -9.18 5.23 14.67
C ARG A 17 -9.19 4.20 15.80
N ILE A 18 -9.83 4.52 16.91
CA ILE A 18 -9.91 3.65 18.09
C ILE A 18 -11.37 3.53 18.50
N ILE A 19 -11.81 2.30 18.74
CA ILE A 19 -12.99 2.01 19.54
C ILE A 19 -12.53 1.19 20.74
N GLU A 20 -12.79 1.72 21.93
CA GLU A 20 -12.63 1.03 23.20
C GLU A 20 -14.01 0.89 23.86
N TRP A 21 -14.30 -0.30 24.38
CA TRP A 21 -15.48 -0.56 25.20
C TRP A 21 -15.02 -1.08 26.56
N ALA A 22 -15.56 -0.50 27.63
CA ALA A 22 -15.30 -0.92 29.00
C ALA A 22 -16.63 -1.36 29.63
N VAL A 23 -16.68 -2.59 30.13
CA VAL A 23 -17.80 -3.08 30.96
C VAL A 23 -17.41 -2.92 32.42
N LEU A 24 -18.07 -1.99 33.10
CA LEU A 24 -18.00 -1.88 34.55
C LEU A 24 -18.95 -2.91 35.17
N GLU A 25 -18.39 -3.93 35.81
CA GLU A 25 -19.16 -4.91 36.56
C GLU A 25 -19.60 -4.33 37.92
N ALA A 26 -20.80 -3.72 38.00
CA ALA A 26 -21.78 -3.79 39.12
C ALA A 26 -22.86 -2.67 39.02
N PRO A 27 -23.97 -2.81 39.77
CA PRO A 27 -25.28 -3.25 39.28
C PRO A 27 -26.08 -2.13 38.60
N GLN A 28 -25.75 -1.84 37.34
CA GLN A 28 -26.63 -1.47 36.23
C GLN A 28 -25.69 -1.32 35.02
N LYS A 29 -25.82 -2.20 34.02
CA LYS A 29 -24.91 -2.31 32.88
C LYS A 29 -24.97 -1.05 32.01
N THR A 30 -24.26 0.00 32.37
CA THR A 30 -24.08 1.17 31.52
C THR A 30 -22.84 0.95 30.66
N ILE A 31 -23.04 0.75 29.36
CA ILE A 31 -21.95 0.64 28.39
C ILE A 31 -21.56 2.05 27.98
N HIS A 32 -20.31 2.43 28.22
CA HIS A 32 -19.77 3.71 27.77
C HIS A 32 -19.02 3.55 26.45
N TYR A 33 -19.25 4.47 25.52
CA TYR A 33 -18.62 4.48 24.19
C TYR A 33 -17.74 5.72 24.04
N PHE A 34 -16.47 5.53 23.69
CA PHE A 34 -15.58 6.61 23.28
C PHE A 34 -15.29 6.45 21.79
N SER A 35 -15.45 7.54 21.03
CA SER A 35 -15.34 7.54 19.58
C SER A 35 -14.66 8.82 19.10
N ASN A 36 -13.70 8.67 18.21
CA ASN A 36 -13.10 9.79 17.46
C ASN A 36 -13.65 9.89 16.04
N LEU A 37 -14.87 9.39 15.82
CA LEU A 37 -15.56 9.51 14.54
C LEU A 37 -15.90 10.98 14.26
N PRO A 38 -15.92 11.39 12.97
CA PRO A 38 -16.13 12.78 12.59
C PRO A 38 -17.59 13.26 12.74
N TYR A 39 -18.43 12.50 13.43
CA TYR A 39 -19.86 12.81 13.60
C TYR A 39 -20.09 13.53 14.93
N GLY A 40 -20.76 14.68 14.88
CA GLY A 40 -21.02 15.52 16.06
C GLY A 40 -22.24 15.12 16.89
N TRP A 41 -22.88 13.99 16.59
CA TRP A 41 -24.08 13.49 17.28
C TRP A 41 -23.80 12.14 17.95
N ILE A 42 -24.50 11.88 19.04
CA ILE A 42 -24.40 10.64 19.83
C ILE A 42 -25.29 9.59 19.15
N PRO A 43 -24.75 8.42 18.75
CA PRO A 43 -25.55 7.35 18.15
C PRO A 43 -26.71 6.92 19.05
N GLU A 44 -27.87 6.67 18.44
CA GLU A 44 -29.08 6.23 19.16
C GLU A 44 -28.95 4.79 19.65
N SER A 45 -28.07 4.01 19.01
CA SER A 45 -27.73 2.65 19.41
C SER A 45 -26.25 2.36 19.25
N ASP A 46 -25.78 1.40 20.02
CA ASP A 46 -24.45 0.82 19.91
C ASP A 46 -24.22 0.12 18.56
N LEU A 47 -25.27 -0.46 18.00
CA LEU A 47 -25.32 -0.99 16.64
C LEU A 47 -25.01 0.07 15.59
N GLU A 48 -25.59 1.25 15.74
CA GLU A 48 -25.37 2.39 14.86
C GLU A 48 -23.94 2.93 14.99
N LEU A 49 -23.40 3.02 16.21
CA LEU A 49 -22.00 3.39 16.43
C LEU A 49 -21.03 2.46 15.70
N VAL A 50 -21.22 1.13 15.83
CA VAL A 50 -20.35 0.16 15.15
C VAL A 50 -20.50 0.27 13.63
N GLN A 51 -21.71 0.46 13.12
CA GLN A 51 -21.92 0.66 11.68
C GLN A 51 -21.22 1.92 11.16
N LEU A 52 -21.36 3.05 11.86
CA LEU A 52 -20.68 4.30 11.52
C LEU A 52 -19.16 4.13 11.52
N PHE A 53 -18.62 3.40 12.49
CA PHE A 53 -17.19 3.11 12.55
C PHE A 53 -16.71 2.30 11.36
N MET A 54 -17.39 1.20 11.04
CA MET A 54 -17.01 0.34 9.93
C MET A 54 -17.14 1.06 8.58
N GLN A 55 -18.10 1.98 8.45
CA GLN A 55 -18.21 2.86 7.28
C GLN A 55 -17.05 3.87 7.20
N THR A 56 -16.76 4.56 8.30
CA THR A 56 -15.65 5.54 8.31
C THR A 56 -14.31 4.87 8.06
N TRP A 57 -14.11 3.68 8.63
CA TRP A 57 -12.92 2.88 8.42
C TRP A 57 -12.75 2.44 6.95
N ARG A 58 -13.85 2.06 6.28
CA ARG A 58 -13.85 1.84 4.83
C ARG A 58 -13.37 3.07 4.09
N ASP A 59 -13.96 4.22 4.39
CA ASP A 59 -13.73 5.45 3.66
C ASP A 59 -12.28 5.92 3.81
N ASP A 60 -11.71 5.77 5.01
CA ASP A 60 -10.29 6.05 5.26
C ASP A 60 -9.38 5.11 4.41
N TRP A 61 -9.69 3.81 4.30
CA TRP A 61 -8.94 2.88 3.42
C TRP A 61 -9.10 3.17 1.94
N ILE A 62 -10.30 3.55 1.49
CA ILE A 62 -10.55 3.93 0.09
C ILE A 62 -9.79 5.23 -0.25
N ALA A 63 -9.77 6.20 0.67
CA ALA A 63 -9.02 7.44 0.52
C ALA A 63 -7.52 7.15 0.38
N PHE A 64 -6.99 6.29 1.25
CA PHE A 64 -5.61 5.83 1.17
C PHE A 64 -5.29 5.14 -0.18
N CYS A 65 -6.14 4.21 -0.63
CA CYS A 65 -5.96 3.55 -1.93
C CYS A 65 -5.98 4.53 -3.11
N ARG A 66 -6.77 5.61 -3.01
CA ARG A 66 -6.84 6.66 -4.03
C ARG A 66 -5.56 7.49 -4.06
N GLU A 67 -5.04 7.85 -2.89
CA GLU A 67 -3.77 8.59 -2.77
C GLU A 67 -2.60 7.76 -3.30
N ALA A 68 -2.51 6.50 -2.89
CA ALA A 68 -1.54 5.53 -3.39
C ALA A 68 -1.57 5.43 -4.92
N ARG A 69 -2.76 5.35 -5.53
CA ARG A 69 -2.91 5.34 -6.98
C ARG A 69 -2.38 6.63 -7.63
N GLY A 70 -2.63 7.78 -7.00
CA GLY A 70 -2.09 9.06 -7.44
C GLY A 70 -0.57 9.10 -7.42
N TYR A 71 0.04 8.58 -6.35
CA TYR A 71 1.49 8.43 -6.23
C TYR A 71 2.08 7.54 -7.33
N LEU A 72 1.52 6.34 -7.54
CA LEU A 72 1.96 5.44 -8.61
C LEU A 72 1.80 6.04 -10.01
N GLY A 73 0.73 6.82 -10.23
CA GLY A 73 0.55 7.58 -11.46
C GLY A 73 1.69 8.56 -11.73
N ARG A 74 2.13 9.31 -10.70
CA ARG A 74 3.29 10.22 -10.81
C ARG A 74 4.58 9.45 -11.07
N LEU A 75 4.79 8.35 -10.37
CA LEU A 75 5.99 7.52 -10.51
C LEU A 75 6.09 6.94 -11.93
N ARG A 76 4.98 6.48 -12.50
CA ARG A 76 4.89 6.05 -13.91
C ARG A 76 5.23 7.16 -14.89
N THR A 77 4.70 8.36 -14.71
CA THR A 77 5.04 9.51 -15.56
C THR A 77 6.53 9.85 -15.48
N HIS A 78 7.10 9.75 -14.27
CA HIS A 78 8.52 9.98 -14.05
C HIS A 78 9.38 8.95 -14.77
N GLN A 79 9.07 7.65 -14.64
CA GLN A 79 9.69 6.55 -15.38
C GLN A 79 9.68 6.79 -16.89
N LEU A 80 8.53 7.15 -17.47
CA LEU A 80 8.41 7.42 -18.91
C LEU A 80 9.27 8.60 -19.38
N THR A 81 9.51 9.57 -18.50
CA THR A 81 10.33 10.76 -18.79
C THR A 81 11.82 10.45 -18.63
N ALA A 82 12.18 9.69 -17.60
CA ALA A 82 13.56 9.31 -17.28
C ALA A 82 14.14 8.27 -18.26
N ARG A 83 13.30 7.40 -18.85
CA ARG A 83 13.70 6.37 -19.84
C ARG A 83 14.91 5.53 -19.38
N GLY A 84 14.91 5.09 -18.12
CA GLY A 84 15.98 4.26 -17.54
C GLY A 84 17.32 4.97 -17.34
N LYS A 85 17.33 6.30 -17.26
CA LYS A 85 18.53 7.10 -16.95
C LYS A 85 18.68 7.43 -15.46
N ASP A 86 17.69 7.08 -14.65
CA ASP A 86 17.73 7.28 -13.20
C ASP A 86 17.93 5.94 -12.50
N ASP A 87 19.16 5.70 -12.06
CA ASP A 87 19.56 4.45 -11.40
C ASP A 87 18.90 4.29 -10.01
N ARG A 88 18.36 5.36 -9.40
CA ARG A 88 17.71 5.33 -8.08
C ARG A 88 16.23 4.96 -8.15
N LEU A 89 15.67 4.93 -9.36
CA LEU A 89 14.25 4.68 -9.57
C LEU A 89 13.90 3.23 -9.25
N ILE A 90 14.81 2.28 -9.53
CA ILE A 90 14.64 0.86 -9.16
C ILE A 90 14.58 0.68 -7.65
N ASP A 91 15.50 1.29 -6.91
CA ASP A 91 15.56 1.18 -5.45
C ASP A 91 14.29 1.76 -4.81
N SER A 92 13.81 2.92 -5.29
CA SER A 92 12.56 3.53 -4.77
C SER A 92 11.31 2.70 -5.06
N ILE A 93 11.23 2.03 -6.23
CA ILE A 93 10.13 1.11 -6.54
C ILE A 93 10.21 -0.16 -5.68
N ALA A 94 11.41 -0.71 -5.50
CA ALA A 94 11.62 -1.90 -4.67
C ALA A 94 11.29 -1.64 -3.19
N GLU A 95 11.66 -0.48 -2.67
CA GLU A 95 11.26 -0.04 -1.32
C GLU A 95 9.73 0.11 -1.21
N SER A 96 9.09 0.70 -2.23
CA SER A 96 7.63 0.80 -2.29
C SER A 96 6.95 -0.57 -2.28
N MET A 97 7.54 -1.61 -2.90
CA MET A 97 7.04 -2.98 -2.81
C MET A 97 7.13 -3.56 -1.39
N GLN A 98 8.23 -3.31 -0.69
CA GLN A 98 8.41 -3.79 0.68
C GLN A 98 7.37 -3.16 1.62
N GLN A 99 7.08 -1.88 1.44
CA GLN A 99 6.02 -1.18 2.17
C GLN A 99 4.63 -1.78 1.86
N TRP A 100 4.36 -2.23 0.63
CA TRP A 100 3.09 -2.88 0.30
C TRP A 100 2.81 -4.16 1.07
N THR A 101 3.82 -5.01 1.29
CA THR A 101 3.65 -6.21 2.11
C THR A 101 3.24 -5.85 3.54
N GLN A 102 3.78 -4.77 4.09
CA GLN A 102 3.41 -4.29 5.43
C GLN A 102 1.95 -3.79 5.47
N ILE A 103 1.49 -3.16 4.40
CA ILE A 103 0.11 -2.64 4.30
C ILE A 103 -0.91 -3.76 4.15
N GLN A 104 -0.60 -4.79 3.36
CA GLN A 104 -1.43 -6.00 3.29
C GLN A 104 -1.51 -6.70 4.66
N ALA A 105 -0.39 -6.82 5.37
CA ALA A 105 -0.36 -7.38 6.72
C ALA A 105 -1.20 -6.55 7.70
N ALA A 106 -1.08 -5.22 7.65
CA ALA A 106 -1.86 -4.32 8.49
C ALA A 106 -3.37 -4.44 8.21
N LEU A 107 -3.80 -4.54 6.94
CA LEU A 107 -5.20 -4.77 6.58
C LEU A 107 -5.71 -6.12 7.12
N ALA A 108 -4.93 -7.19 6.95
CA ALA A 108 -5.31 -8.52 7.41
C ALA A 108 -5.47 -8.57 8.94
N GLU A 109 -4.54 -7.95 9.68
CA GLU A 109 -4.61 -7.83 11.14
C GLU A 109 -5.87 -7.05 11.55
N GLN A 110 -6.12 -5.93 10.88
CA GLN A 110 -7.25 -5.06 11.11
C GLN A 110 -8.61 -5.73 10.87
N LEU A 111 -8.74 -6.47 9.78
CA LEU A 111 -9.91 -7.31 9.50
C LEU A 111 -10.07 -8.41 10.55
N GLY A 112 -8.98 -9.00 11.02
CA GLY A 112 -8.97 -9.96 12.12
C GLY A 112 -9.51 -9.35 13.42
N GLN A 113 -9.05 -8.15 13.78
CA GLN A 113 -9.55 -7.40 14.94
C GLN A 113 -11.04 -7.08 14.80
N ALA A 114 -11.50 -6.65 13.63
CA ALA A 114 -12.91 -6.38 13.37
C ALA A 114 -13.78 -7.65 13.48
N ARG A 115 -13.36 -8.77 12.90
CA ARG A 115 -14.08 -10.06 13.00
C ARG A 115 -14.16 -10.56 14.44
N ASN A 116 -13.07 -10.40 15.21
CA ASN A 116 -13.04 -10.75 16.63
C ASN A 116 -14.01 -9.85 17.42
N PHE A 117 -13.99 -8.54 17.17
CA PHE A 117 -14.90 -7.58 17.78
C PHE A 117 -16.37 -7.97 17.58
N VAL A 118 -16.78 -8.27 16.35
CA VAL A 118 -18.17 -8.70 16.05
C VAL A 118 -18.55 -9.97 16.80
N THR A 119 -17.62 -10.94 16.86
CA THR A 119 -17.84 -12.21 17.55
C THR A 119 -17.98 -12.03 19.06
N GLN A 120 -17.17 -11.16 19.67
CA GLN A 120 -17.28 -10.83 21.09
C GLN A 120 -18.57 -10.08 21.38
N TYR A 121 -18.89 -9.07 20.58
CA TYR A 121 -20.09 -8.26 20.75
C TYR A 121 -21.38 -9.08 20.60
N GLN A 122 -21.41 -10.06 19.69
CA GLN A 122 -22.54 -10.99 19.57
C GLN A 122 -22.85 -11.75 20.87
N ARG A 123 -21.86 -11.98 21.75
CA ARG A 123 -22.11 -12.62 23.05
C ARG A 123 -22.90 -11.73 24.01
N PHE A 124 -22.87 -10.42 23.79
CA PHE A 124 -23.53 -9.42 24.63
C PHE A 124 -24.85 -8.94 24.05
N SER A 125 -25.02 -8.96 22.73
CA SER A 125 -26.27 -8.61 22.05
C SER A 125 -27.07 -9.87 21.68
N GLU A 126 -28.35 -9.96 22.06
CA GLU A 126 -29.24 -11.06 21.66
C GLU A 126 -29.55 -11.10 20.14
N THR A 127 -29.01 -10.15 19.36
CA THR A 127 -29.40 -9.92 17.97
C THR A 127 -28.51 -10.68 16.99
N ARG A 128 -28.86 -11.94 16.67
CA ARG A 128 -28.21 -12.74 15.62
C ARG A 128 -28.12 -12.01 14.25
N LYS A 129 -29.13 -11.21 13.92
CA LYS A 129 -29.18 -10.40 12.69
C LYS A 129 -28.07 -9.35 12.60
N PHE A 130 -27.56 -8.86 13.73
CA PHE A 130 -26.44 -7.91 13.76
C PHE A 130 -25.14 -8.56 13.30
N SER A 131 -24.82 -9.74 13.84
CA SER A 131 -23.61 -10.49 13.50
C SER A 131 -23.56 -10.81 12.01
N GLU A 132 -24.67 -11.31 11.44
CA GLU A 132 -24.75 -11.62 10.00
C GLU A 132 -24.56 -10.36 9.13
N ARG A 133 -25.22 -9.24 9.47
CA ARG A 133 -25.06 -7.97 8.73
C ARG A 133 -23.64 -7.42 8.84
N MET A 134 -23.03 -7.51 10.01
CA MET A 134 -21.70 -6.96 10.25
C MET A 134 -20.59 -7.83 9.63
N GLN A 135 -20.72 -9.16 9.68
CA GLN A 135 -19.83 -10.06 8.96
C GLN A 135 -19.94 -9.85 7.45
N SER A 136 -21.16 -9.73 6.92
CA SER A 136 -21.35 -9.39 5.50
C SER A 136 -20.73 -8.04 5.14
N MET A 137 -20.76 -7.05 6.04
CA MET A 137 -20.09 -5.77 5.84
C MET A 137 -18.58 -5.95 5.81
N ILE A 138 -18.00 -6.66 6.78
CA ILE A 138 -16.55 -6.96 6.85
C ILE A 138 -16.08 -7.68 5.58
N ASP A 139 -16.81 -8.71 5.14
CA ASP A 139 -16.41 -9.47 3.95
C ASP A 139 -16.54 -8.65 2.66
N GLY A 140 -17.50 -7.73 2.61
CA GLY A 140 -17.59 -6.74 1.53
C GLY A 140 -16.41 -5.78 1.52
N LEU A 141 -16.03 -5.27 2.70
CA LEU A 141 -14.86 -4.39 2.89
C LEU A 141 -13.57 -5.08 2.50
N ASP A 142 -13.39 -6.32 2.96
CA ASP A 142 -12.22 -7.15 2.65
C ASP A 142 -12.07 -7.30 1.14
N LYS A 143 -13.14 -7.73 0.45
CA LYS A 143 -13.10 -7.90 -1.02
C LYS A 143 -12.83 -6.59 -1.76
N GLU A 144 -13.44 -5.49 -1.33
CA GLU A 144 -13.26 -4.19 -1.98
C GLU A 144 -11.84 -3.65 -1.78
N ILE A 145 -11.38 -3.57 -0.54
CA ILE A 145 -10.07 -2.99 -0.19
C ILE A 145 -8.94 -3.88 -0.70
N SER A 146 -9.01 -5.20 -0.45
CA SER A 146 -8.01 -6.15 -0.95
C SER A 146 -7.93 -6.10 -2.49
N GLY A 147 -9.08 -6.02 -3.17
CA GLY A 147 -9.11 -5.87 -4.64
C GLY A 147 -8.53 -4.54 -5.15
N GLN A 148 -8.54 -3.47 -4.36
CA GLN A 148 -7.84 -2.22 -4.71
C GLN A 148 -6.34 -2.32 -4.46
N ILE A 149 -5.93 -2.93 -3.35
CA ILE A 149 -4.53 -3.14 -3.00
C ILE A 149 -3.85 -4.06 -4.02
N ASP A 150 -4.49 -5.15 -4.44
CA ASP A 150 -3.95 -6.07 -5.44
C ASP A 150 -3.67 -5.36 -6.78
N LYS A 151 -4.54 -4.43 -7.18
CA LYS A 151 -4.34 -3.62 -8.40
C LYS A 151 -3.16 -2.66 -8.26
N LEU A 152 -2.98 -2.07 -7.08
CA LEU A 152 -1.83 -1.21 -6.79
C LEU A 152 -0.54 -2.02 -6.80
N GLU A 153 -0.54 -3.20 -6.19
CA GLU A 153 0.60 -4.12 -6.19
C GLU A 153 0.98 -4.55 -7.61
N GLN A 154 0.00 -4.95 -8.42
CA GLN A 154 0.21 -5.26 -9.84
C GLN A 154 0.84 -4.08 -10.59
N THR A 155 0.33 -2.87 -10.35
CA THR A 155 0.89 -1.67 -10.97
C THR A 155 2.36 -1.46 -10.57
N VAL A 156 2.73 -1.66 -9.30
CA VAL A 156 4.14 -1.54 -8.87
C VAL A 156 5.02 -2.61 -9.51
N ARG A 157 4.54 -3.86 -9.60
CA ARG A 157 5.24 -4.95 -10.30
C ARG A 157 5.49 -4.61 -11.77
N ASP A 158 4.49 -4.06 -12.45
CA ASP A 158 4.63 -3.65 -13.86
C ASP A 158 5.66 -2.53 -14.03
N LEU A 159 5.64 -1.51 -13.15
CA LEU A 159 6.61 -0.40 -13.19
C LEU A 159 8.06 -0.91 -13.01
N LEU A 160 8.26 -1.82 -12.05
CA LEU A 160 9.56 -2.45 -11.77
C LEU A 160 10.07 -3.26 -12.97
N GLN A 161 9.20 -4.07 -13.59
CA GLN A 161 9.56 -4.84 -14.79
C GLN A 161 9.96 -3.95 -15.96
N ILE A 162 9.25 -2.84 -16.16
CA ILE A 162 9.57 -1.88 -17.23
C ILE A 162 10.92 -1.20 -16.97
N GLU A 163 11.23 -0.82 -15.72
CA GLU A 163 12.55 -0.26 -15.39
C GLU A 163 13.69 -1.25 -15.66
N PHE A 164 13.53 -2.51 -15.24
CA PHE A 164 14.54 -3.53 -15.54
C PHE A 164 14.76 -3.72 -17.05
N ALA A 165 13.69 -3.67 -17.85
CA ALA A 165 13.81 -3.73 -19.30
C ALA A 165 14.59 -2.53 -19.86
N TRP A 166 14.35 -1.32 -19.35
CA TRP A 166 15.09 -0.13 -19.76
C TRP A 166 16.57 -0.19 -19.39
N VAL A 167 16.91 -0.59 -18.16
CA VAL A 167 18.31 -0.75 -17.73
C VAL A 167 19.03 -1.79 -18.60
N SER A 168 18.38 -2.93 -18.87
CA SER A 168 18.93 -3.97 -19.75
C SER A 168 19.23 -3.44 -21.16
N ILE A 169 18.32 -2.65 -21.75
CA ILE A 169 18.52 -2.01 -23.06
C ILE A 169 19.69 -1.01 -23.00
N ASN A 170 19.75 -0.18 -21.96
CA ASN A 170 20.80 0.83 -21.81
C ASN A 170 22.18 0.16 -21.65
N GLU A 171 22.28 -0.90 -20.85
CA GLU A 171 23.49 -1.71 -20.68
C GLU A 171 23.91 -2.42 -21.97
N ALA A 172 22.95 -2.95 -22.74
CA ALA A 172 23.23 -3.56 -24.04
C ALA A 172 23.76 -2.52 -25.05
N HIS A 173 23.18 -1.33 -25.08
CA HIS A 173 23.68 -0.21 -25.87
C HIS A 173 25.09 0.23 -25.44
N ARG A 174 25.33 0.34 -24.13
CA ARG A 174 26.66 0.66 -23.59
C ARG A 174 27.67 -0.43 -23.98
N SER A 175 27.33 -1.69 -23.82
CA SER A 175 28.18 -2.85 -24.14
C SER A 175 28.51 -2.93 -25.64
N THR A 176 27.54 -2.66 -26.51
CA THR A 176 27.77 -2.61 -27.97
C THR A 176 28.65 -1.43 -28.36
N SER A 177 28.47 -0.25 -27.73
CA SER A 177 29.34 0.91 -27.95
C SER A 177 30.78 0.65 -27.48
N LEU A 178 30.96 -0.02 -26.35
CA LEU A 178 32.25 -0.43 -25.81
C LEU A 178 32.91 -1.47 -26.73
N ALA A 179 32.19 -2.50 -27.16
CA ALA A 179 32.69 -3.50 -28.09
C ALA A 179 33.11 -2.90 -29.44
N THR A 180 32.35 -1.92 -29.95
CA THR A 180 32.68 -1.19 -31.17
C THR A 180 33.95 -0.35 -31.00
N SER A 181 34.08 0.32 -29.86
CA SER A 181 35.27 1.10 -29.52
C SER A 181 36.50 0.20 -29.33
N MET A 182 36.35 -0.95 -28.66
CA MET A 182 37.41 -1.95 -28.51
C MET A 182 37.87 -2.53 -29.85
N LYS A 183 36.94 -2.79 -30.79
CA LYS A 183 37.30 -3.24 -32.15
C LYS A 183 38.14 -2.20 -32.88
N ARG A 184 37.78 -0.92 -32.79
CA ARG A 184 38.55 0.19 -33.40
C ARG A 184 39.94 0.30 -32.80
N LEU A 185 40.03 0.20 -31.47
CA LEU A 185 41.30 0.26 -30.76
C LEU A 185 42.19 -0.94 -31.12
N SER A 186 41.63 -2.15 -31.15
CA SER A 186 42.32 -3.38 -31.60
C SER A 186 42.87 -3.25 -33.02
N TRP A 187 42.07 -2.73 -33.96
CA TRP A 187 42.54 -2.47 -35.33
C TRP A 187 43.75 -1.53 -35.37
N ILE A 188 43.73 -0.44 -34.59
CA ILE A 188 44.85 0.50 -34.51
C ILE A 188 46.10 -0.19 -33.96
N THR A 189 45.95 -1.01 -32.91
CA THR A 189 47.07 -1.73 -32.30
C THR A 189 47.69 -2.74 -33.26
N VAL A 190 46.87 -3.48 -34.02
CA VAL A 190 47.36 -4.44 -35.02
C VAL A 190 48.17 -3.73 -36.11
N CYS A 191 47.66 -2.63 -36.68
CA CYS A 191 48.38 -1.88 -37.69
C CYS A 191 49.71 -1.30 -37.17
N LEU A 192 49.72 -0.77 -35.94
CA LEU A 192 50.94 -0.23 -35.32
C LEU A 192 51.97 -1.33 -35.05
N ILE A 193 51.56 -2.49 -34.53
CA ILE A 193 52.47 -3.61 -34.27
C ILE A 193 53.08 -4.12 -35.58
N SER A 194 52.29 -4.28 -36.64
CA SER A 194 52.80 -4.70 -37.97
C SER A 194 53.75 -3.68 -38.62
N TYR A 195 53.71 -2.42 -38.22
CA TYR A 195 54.62 -1.38 -38.70
C TYR A 195 55.89 -1.27 -37.85
N VAL A 196 55.79 -1.51 -36.54
CA VAL A 196 56.91 -1.46 -35.59
C VAL A 196 57.78 -2.72 -35.64
N PHE A 197 57.19 -3.88 -35.98
CA PHE A 197 57.88 -5.15 -36.24
C PHE A 197 57.66 -5.57 -37.70
N PRO A 198 58.51 -5.12 -38.65
CA PRO A 198 58.52 -5.64 -40.01
C PRO A 198 59.09 -7.07 -40.10
#